data_AF-A0A7R9PT97-F1
#
_entry.id   AF-A0A7R9PT97-F1
#
_cell.length_a   1.000
_cell.length_b   1.000
_cell.length_c   1.000
_cell.angle_alpha   90.00
_cell.angle_beta   90.00
_cell.angle_gamma   90.00
#
_symmetry.space_group_name_H-M   'P 1'
#
loop_
_entity.id
_entity.type
_entity.pdbx_description
1 polymer ?
#
loop_
_entity_poly.entity_id
_entity_poly.type
_entity_poly.pdbx_seq_one_letter_code
_entity_poly.pdbx_strand_id
1 'polypeptide(L)'
;MSYTITKTWNNGSIAVRDYIHEILSGVYLLSVGQPSYLVLYDYEVVEVFLLGSDDRYLELEFAPKGQYLVLQLHGSGNVTKYPLDLDSFKAKIHGDKWSGSCVVPRDYLPPDLTKFNAYGIHGTDPDRHYLALFPTPYGKYTDPNFHRLDYFQAFELK
;
A
#
# COMPACT_ATOMS: atom_id res chain seq x y z
N MET A 1 6.99 11.65 -7.25
CA MET A 1 7.71 10.36 -7.40
C MET A 1 6.65 9.34 -7.80
N SER A 2 6.88 8.51 -8.81
CA SER A 2 5.89 7.52 -9.28
C SER A 2 6.21 6.15 -8.72
N TYR A 3 5.23 5.47 -8.12
CA TYR A 3 5.39 4.12 -7.61
C TYR A 3 4.52 3.17 -8.43
N THR A 4 5.11 2.09 -8.93
CA THR A 4 4.36 1.00 -9.57
C THR A 4 4.19 -0.12 -8.54
N ILE A 5 2.95 -0.44 -8.20
CA ILE A 5 2.63 -1.54 -7.27
C ILE A 5 2.01 -2.67 -8.10
N THR A 6 2.84 -3.66 -8.43
CA THR A 6 2.36 -4.84 -9.15
C THR A 6 1.98 -5.92 -8.15
N LYS A 7 0.68 -6.22 -7.99
CA LYS A 7 0.22 -7.42 -7.27
C LYS A 7 0.23 -8.58 -8.25
N THR A 8 1.09 -9.57 -8.02
CA THR A 8 1.03 -10.84 -8.77
C THR A 8 0.67 -11.94 -7.78
N TRP A 9 -0.51 -12.56 -7.95
CA TRP A 9 -0.85 -13.78 -7.22
C TRP A 9 -0.30 -14.98 -7.99
N ASN A 10 0.56 -15.77 -7.35
CA ASN A 10 0.96 -17.13 -7.75
C ASN A 10 1.31 -17.87 -6.46
N ASN A 11 0.50 -18.87 -6.07
CA ASN A 11 0.79 -19.81 -4.97
C ASN A 11 1.39 -19.18 -3.71
N GLY A 12 0.71 -18.18 -3.11
CA GLY A 12 1.03 -17.72 -1.75
C GLY A 12 2.22 -16.75 -1.62
N SER A 13 2.61 -16.02 -2.67
CA SER A 13 3.61 -14.95 -2.56
C SER A 13 3.09 -13.60 -3.06
N ILE A 14 3.33 -12.52 -2.29
CA ILE A 14 3.27 -11.15 -2.80
C ILE A 14 4.62 -10.86 -3.43
N ALA A 15 4.62 -10.55 -4.72
CA ALA A 15 5.80 -9.99 -5.39
C ALA A 15 5.59 -8.47 -5.57
N VAL A 16 6.04 -7.65 -4.61
CA VAL A 16 6.33 -6.24 -4.87
C VAL A 16 7.65 -6.21 -5.64
N ARG A 17 7.62 -6.49 -6.94
CA ARG A 17 8.82 -6.48 -7.79
C ARG A 17 8.99 -5.14 -8.50
N ASP A 18 10.22 -4.65 -8.35
CA ASP A 18 10.96 -3.63 -9.10
C ASP A 18 10.70 -2.14 -8.77
N TYR A 19 11.63 -1.65 -7.95
CA TYR A 19 12.28 -0.32 -7.94
C TYR A 19 11.40 0.92 -8.06
N ILE A 20 11.46 1.70 -6.99
CA ILE A 20 11.14 3.12 -6.99
C ILE A 20 12.01 3.76 -8.07
N HIS A 21 11.40 4.21 -9.15
CA HIS A 21 12.07 4.89 -10.26
C HIS A 21 11.41 6.25 -10.47
N GLU A 22 12.25 7.28 -10.61
CA GLU A 22 11.86 8.58 -11.12
C GLU A 22 11.48 8.44 -12.60
N ILE A 23 10.19 8.43 -12.93
CA ILE A 23 9.74 8.50 -14.32
C ILE A 23 9.48 9.97 -14.68
N LEU A 24 10.31 10.49 -15.59
CA LEU A 24 10.06 11.74 -16.30
C LEU A 24 8.83 11.60 -17.20
N SER A 25 7.93 12.56 -17.01
CA SER A 25 6.66 12.83 -17.69
C SER A 25 6.40 12.18 -19.05
N GLY A 26 5.21 11.57 -19.17
CA GLY A 26 4.52 11.42 -20.45
C GLY A 26 3.23 10.61 -20.34
N VAL A 27 2.13 11.18 -20.87
CA VAL A 27 1.01 10.48 -21.55
C VAL A 27 -0.27 10.13 -20.73
N TYR A 28 -1.29 10.96 -21.01
CA TYR A 28 -2.75 10.81 -21.15
C TYR A 28 -3.67 10.26 -20.04
N LEU A 29 -4.72 11.06 -19.82
CA LEU A 29 -5.84 10.93 -18.89
C LEU A 29 -6.84 9.85 -19.34
N LEU A 30 -7.13 8.89 -18.45
CA LEU A 30 -8.39 8.15 -18.37
C LEU A 30 -8.63 7.77 -16.89
N SER A 31 -9.85 8.07 -16.41
CA SER A 31 -10.47 7.87 -15.08
C SER A 31 -9.62 8.14 -13.83
N VAL A 32 -10.02 9.14 -13.04
CA VAL A 32 -9.51 9.42 -11.69
C VAL A 32 -10.18 8.45 -10.70
N GLY A 33 -9.38 7.67 -9.95
CA GLY A 33 -9.89 6.84 -8.84
C GLY A 33 -10.62 7.68 -7.78
N GLN A 34 -11.51 7.08 -7.02
CA GLN A 34 -12.27 7.78 -5.97
C GLN A 34 -11.71 7.42 -4.58
N PRO A 35 -11.44 8.41 -3.70
CA PRO A 35 -11.18 8.17 -2.29
C PRO A 35 -12.36 7.42 -1.65
N SER A 36 -12.11 6.36 -0.88
CA SER A 36 -13.15 5.54 -0.25
C SER A 36 -13.25 5.70 1.27
N TYR A 37 -14.27 5.07 1.86
CA TYR A 37 -14.50 4.97 3.30
C TYR A 37 -13.34 4.28 4.04
N LEU A 38 -13.20 4.54 5.34
CA LEU A 38 -12.17 4.03 6.27
C LEU A 38 -12.11 2.48 6.44
N VAL A 39 -12.74 1.71 5.56
CA VAL A 39 -12.94 0.25 5.69
C VAL A 39 -12.52 -0.51 4.42
N LEU A 40 -11.59 0.03 3.64
CA LEU A 40 -11.16 -0.63 2.39
C LEU A 40 -10.45 -1.97 2.66
N TYR A 41 -9.86 -2.13 3.84
CA TYR A 41 -9.34 -3.39 4.38
C TYR A 41 -10.35 -4.54 4.39
N ASP A 42 -11.67 -4.30 4.44
CA ASP A 42 -12.71 -5.35 4.40
C ASP A 42 -12.87 -6.02 3.02
N TYR A 43 -12.13 -5.55 2.01
CA TYR A 43 -12.20 -6.03 0.64
C TYR A 43 -10.85 -6.58 0.14
N GLU A 44 -10.83 -6.98 -1.14
CA GLU A 44 -9.62 -7.20 -1.90
C GLU A 44 -8.80 -5.91 -1.96
N VAL A 45 -7.68 -5.86 -1.23
CA VAL A 45 -6.86 -4.65 -1.10
C VAL A 45 -5.36 -4.99 -1.09
N VAL A 46 -4.55 -4.04 -1.55
CA VAL A 46 -3.11 -3.99 -1.28
C VAL A 46 -2.83 -2.73 -0.48
N GLU A 47 -2.05 -2.87 0.57
CA GLU A 47 -1.66 -1.76 1.43
C GLU A 47 -0.14 -1.59 1.38
N VAL A 48 0.33 -0.36 1.25
CA VAL A 48 1.76 -0.03 1.30
C VAL A 48 1.97 1.00 2.40
N PHE A 49 2.94 0.72 3.26
CA PHE A 49 3.30 1.58 4.38
C PHE A 49 4.71 2.10 4.19
N LEU A 50 4.88 3.43 4.28
CA LEU A 50 6.14 4.14 4.12
C LEU A 50 6.45 4.87 5.44
N LEU A 51 7.47 4.41 6.18
CA LEU A 51 7.78 4.85 7.55
C LEU A 51 9.03 5.74 7.62
N GLY A 52 8.86 6.93 8.18
CA GLY A 52 9.92 7.89 8.47
C GLY A 52 10.72 7.56 9.73
N SER A 53 11.78 8.34 9.98
CA SER A 53 12.68 8.15 11.13
C SER A 53 12.04 8.51 12.49
N ASP A 54 10.91 9.22 12.49
CA ASP A 54 10.25 9.75 13.68
C ASP A 54 8.82 9.21 13.87
N ASP A 55 8.60 7.95 13.49
CA ASP A 55 7.32 7.23 13.60
C ASP A 55 6.14 7.85 12.82
N ARG A 56 6.38 8.87 12.00
CA ARG A 56 5.43 9.31 10.98
C ARG A 56 5.46 8.34 9.81
N TYR A 57 4.28 7.96 9.32
CA TYR A 57 4.20 7.10 8.15
C TYR A 57 3.00 7.42 7.27
N LEU A 58 3.15 7.07 5.99
CA LEU A 58 2.10 7.12 4.99
C LEU A 58 1.57 5.70 4.78
N GLU A 59 0.25 5.56 4.76
CA GLU A 59 -0.45 4.34 4.42
C GLU A 59 -1.23 4.56 3.13
N LEU A 60 -1.08 3.62 2.20
CA LEU A 60 -1.66 3.66 0.86
C LEU A 60 -2.40 2.36 0.61
N GLU A 61 -3.73 2.41 0.59
CA GLU A 61 -4.58 1.26 0.29
C GLU A 61 -5.14 1.35 -1.13
N PHE A 62 -5.15 0.24 -1.85
CA PHE A 62 -5.56 0.17 -3.25
C PHE A 62 -6.42 -1.06 -3.53
N ALA A 63 -7.56 -0.86 -4.19
CA ALA A 63 -8.47 -1.93 -4.59
C ALA A 63 -8.51 -2.12 -6.13
N PRO A 64 -8.87 -3.32 -6.62
CA PRO A 64 -8.86 -3.68 -8.04
C PRO A 64 -9.73 -2.81 -8.95
N LYS A 65 -10.76 -2.15 -8.39
CA LYS A 65 -11.75 -1.35 -9.15
C LYS A 65 -11.50 0.15 -9.05
N GLY A 66 -10.29 0.57 -8.65
CA GLY A 66 -9.87 1.97 -8.66
C GLY A 66 -10.20 2.75 -7.39
N GLN A 67 -10.71 2.09 -6.34
CA GLN A 67 -10.81 2.68 -5.01
C GLN A 67 -9.42 2.72 -4.37
N TYR A 68 -9.20 3.78 -3.60
CA TYR A 68 -7.99 3.92 -2.79
C TYR A 68 -8.30 4.66 -1.49
N LEU A 69 -7.42 4.49 -0.51
CA LEU A 69 -7.39 5.28 0.72
C LEU A 69 -5.94 5.69 0.99
N VAL A 70 -5.72 6.95 1.36
CA VAL A 70 -4.40 7.47 1.71
C VAL A 70 -4.49 8.17 3.05
N LEU A 71 -3.63 7.77 3.99
CA LEU A 71 -3.62 8.24 5.36
C LEU A 71 -2.19 8.66 5.76
N GLN A 72 -2.04 9.79 6.45
CA GLN A 72 -0.82 10.10 7.20
C GLN A 72 -1.03 9.79 8.68
N LEU A 73 -0.09 9.09 9.29
CA LEU A 73 -0.16 8.61 10.68
C LEU A 73 1.11 9.00 11.47
N HIS A 74 1.02 9.02 12.80
CA HIS A 74 2.16 9.27 13.70
C HIS A 74 2.11 8.36 14.93
N GLY A 75 2.98 7.37 14.97
CA GLY A 75 2.88 6.25 15.90
C GLY A 75 1.81 5.26 15.48
N SER A 76 1.95 4.01 15.95
CA SER A 76 1.15 2.87 15.51
C SER A 76 -0.38 3.13 15.58
N GLY A 77 -1.03 3.16 14.42
CA GLY A 77 -2.48 3.29 14.24
C GLY A 77 -3.05 4.71 14.40
N ASN A 78 -2.22 5.72 14.70
CA ASN A 78 -2.71 7.06 15.01
C ASN A 78 -2.80 7.93 13.75
N VAL A 79 -3.99 7.98 13.14
CA VAL A 79 -4.26 8.82 11.96
C VAL A 79 -4.18 10.31 12.32
N THR A 80 -3.40 11.07 11.54
CA THR A 80 -3.23 12.52 11.70
C THR A 80 -3.90 13.32 10.58
N LYS A 81 -3.98 12.77 9.35
CA LYS A 81 -4.66 13.41 8.21
C LYS A 81 -5.31 12.37 7.29
N TYR A 82 -6.55 12.64 6.88
CA TYR A 82 -7.34 11.87 5.92
C TYR A 82 -8.61 12.64 5.49
N PRO A 83 -9.23 12.29 4.35
CA PRO A 83 -8.63 11.55 3.24
C PRO A 83 -7.59 12.43 2.51
N LEU A 84 -6.58 11.80 1.90
CA LEU A 84 -5.62 12.48 1.03
C LEU A 84 -5.85 12.02 -0.41
N ASP A 85 -5.87 12.97 -1.34
CA ASP A 85 -6.12 12.70 -2.76
C ASP A 85 -4.84 12.29 -3.48
N LEU A 86 -4.94 11.34 -4.41
CA LEU A 86 -3.85 11.02 -5.33
C LEU A 86 -4.05 11.76 -6.64
N ASP A 87 -2.96 12.29 -7.21
CA ASP A 87 -2.98 12.93 -8.54
C ASP A 87 -3.55 12.00 -9.61
N SER A 88 -3.21 10.71 -9.51
CA SER A 88 -3.83 9.65 -10.28
C SER A 88 -3.60 8.29 -9.63
N PHE A 89 -4.64 7.45 -9.64
CA PHE A 89 -4.54 6.02 -9.41
C PHE A 89 -5.23 5.29 -10.57
N LYS A 90 -4.52 4.32 -11.16
CA LYS A 90 -5.01 3.47 -12.25
C LYS A 90 -4.92 2.02 -11.80
N ALA A 91 -6.06 1.34 -11.79
CA ALA A 91 -6.13 -0.10 -11.57
C ALA A 91 -6.52 -0.82 -12.86
N LYS A 92 -5.93 -1.98 -13.10
CA LYS A 92 -6.26 -2.84 -14.24
C LYS A 92 -6.38 -4.30 -13.79
N ILE A 93 -7.54 -4.90 -14.06
CA ILE A 93 -7.80 -6.31 -13.81
C ILE A 93 -7.39 -7.12 -15.05
N HIS A 94 -6.67 -8.20 -14.85
CA HIS A 94 -6.17 -9.14 -15.86
C HIS A 94 -6.55 -10.56 -15.43
N GLY A 95 -7.77 -10.99 -15.75
CA GLY A 95 -8.28 -12.30 -15.33
C GLY A 95 -8.43 -12.39 -13.81
N ASP A 96 -7.65 -13.29 -13.20
CA ASP A 96 -7.59 -13.54 -11.75
C ASP A 96 -6.61 -12.63 -11.00
N LYS A 97 -5.96 -11.69 -11.70
CA LYS A 97 -4.96 -10.76 -11.13
C LYS A 97 -5.37 -9.33 -11.38
N TRP A 98 -4.79 -8.40 -10.63
CA TRP A 98 -4.90 -6.97 -10.91
C TRP A 98 -3.61 -6.25 -10.58
N SER A 99 -3.34 -5.15 -11.28
CA SER A 99 -2.19 -4.28 -11.03
C SER A 99 -2.65 -2.85 -10.83
N GLY A 100 -1.91 -2.09 -10.01
CA GLY A 100 -2.19 -0.68 -9.72
C GLY A 100 -0.97 0.19 -9.96
N SER A 101 -1.19 1.43 -10.39
CA SER A 101 -0.13 2.44 -10.41
C SER A 101 -0.67 3.78 -9.96
N CYS A 102 0.12 4.50 -9.16
CA CYS A 102 -0.21 5.84 -8.71
C CYS A 102 1.03 6.75 -8.68
N VAL A 103 0.75 8.05 -8.59
CA VAL A 103 1.76 9.05 -8.24
C VAL A 103 1.40 9.59 -6.87
N VAL A 104 2.35 9.48 -5.94
CA VAL A 104 2.18 9.97 -4.57
C VAL A 104 2.79 11.37 -4.47
N PRO A 105 2.02 12.38 -4.02
CA PRO A 105 2.55 13.70 -3.74
C PRO A 105 3.70 13.66 -2.74
N ARG A 106 4.79 14.40 -3.02
CA ARG A 106 6.02 14.34 -2.19
C ARG A 106 5.78 14.81 -0.76
N ASP A 107 4.89 15.78 -0.59
CA ASP A 107 4.48 16.34 0.70
C ASP A 107 3.67 15.35 1.57
N TYR A 108 3.27 14.20 1.02
CA TYR A 108 2.61 13.15 1.78
C TYR A 108 3.62 12.24 2.47
N LEU A 109 4.84 12.14 1.95
CA LEU A 109 5.88 11.30 2.51
C LEU A 109 6.28 11.79 3.91
N PRO A 110 6.54 10.88 4.86
CA PRO A 110 7.12 11.26 6.13
C PRO A 110 8.54 11.81 5.93
N PRO A 111 9.09 12.57 6.90
CA PRO A 111 10.50 12.93 6.88
C PRO A 111 11.37 11.67 6.93
N ASP A 112 12.56 11.74 6.32
CA ASP A 112 13.58 10.69 6.40
C ASP A 112 13.00 9.28 6.26
N LEU A 113 12.44 9.00 5.10
CA LEU A 113 11.82 7.72 4.80
C LEU A 113 12.85 6.59 4.96
N THR A 114 12.66 5.72 5.96
CA THR A 114 13.67 4.73 6.39
C THR A 114 13.25 3.30 6.11
N LYS A 115 11.96 2.99 6.27
CA LYS A 115 11.46 1.61 6.23
C LYS A 115 10.14 1.53 5.49
N PHE A 116 9.80 0.35 5.03
CA PHE A 116 8.50 0.08 4.43
C PHE A 116 8.03 -1.34 4.73
N ASN A 117 6.74 -1.57 4.50
CA ASN A 117 6.18 -2.89 4.34
C ASN A 117 5.02 -2.82 3.34
N ALA A 118 4.60 -3.97 2.85
CA ALA A 118 3.43 -4.08 1.99
C ALA A 118 2.61 -5.29 2.40
N TYR A 119 1.29 -5.15 2.31
CA TYR A 119 0.34 -6.14 2.71
C TYR A 119 -0.68 -6.39 1.61
N GLY A 120 -1.32 -7.55 1.67
CA GLY A 120 -2.43 -7.88 0.79
C GLY A 120 -3.51 -8.61 1.56
N ILE A 121 -4.74 -8.17 1.38
CA ILE A 121 -5.93 -8.87 1.84
C ILE A 121 -6.61 -9.47 0.62
N HIS A 122 -6.99 -10.74 0.72
CA HIS A 122 -7.63 -11.48 -0.36
C HIS A 122 -8.71 -12.40 0.18
N GLY A 123 -9.74 -12.63 -0.64
CA GLY A 123 -10.85 -13.52 -0.30
C GLY A 123 -11.84 -12.88 0.67
N THR A 124 -12.77 -13.70 1.13
CA THR A 124 -13.82 -13.35 2.08
C THR A 124 -13.90 -14.46 3.12
N ASP A 125 -14.39 -14.16 4.32
CA ASP A 125 -14.53 -15.18 5.36
C ASP A 125 -15.36 -16.38 4.87
N PRO A 126 -14.96 -17.63 5.20
CA PRO A 126 -13.84 -18.02 6.06
C PRO A 126 -12.47 -18.10 5.35
N ASP A 127 -12.41 -17.93 4.03
CA ASP A 127 -11.21 -18.07 3.19
C ASP A 127 -10.46 -16.73 3.00
N ARG A 128 -10.50 -15.86 4.02
CA ARG A 128 -9.82 -14.56 3.98
C ARG A 128 -8.35 -14.74 4.34
N HIS A 129 -7.48 -14.22 3.50
CA HIS A 129 -6.03 -14.32 3.62
C HIS A 129 -5.40 -12.95 3.87
N TYR A 130 -4.47 -12.91 4.83
CA TYR A 130 -3.66 -11.73 5.15
C TYR A 130 -2.21 -12.05 4.81
N LEU A 131 -1.65 -11.27 3.91
CA LEU A 131 -0.32 -11.47 3.35
C LEU A 131 0.56 -10.26 3.69
N ALA A 132 1.85 -10.49 3.90
CA ALA A 132 2.84 -9.45 4.17
C ALA A 132 4.11 -9.71 3.37
N LEU A 133 4.74 -8.64 2.88
CA LEU A 133 6.07 -8.70 2.27
C LEU A 133 7.13 -9.03 3.32
N PHE A 134 7.04 -8.37 4.49
CA PHE A 134 7.86 -8.67 5.66
C PHE A 134 6.93 -9.14 6.80
N PRO A 135 6.72 -10.46 6.95
CA PRO A 135 5.76 -11.01 7.90
C PRO A 135 6.28 -10.95 9.34
N THR A 136 5.34 -10.93 10.29
CA THR A 136 5.65 -11.17 11.70
C THR A 136 6.08 -12.62 11.93
N PRO A 137 6.83 -12.93 13.01
CA PRO A 137 7.11 -14.30 13.39
C PRO A 137 5.83 -15.13 13.53
N TYR A 138 5.86 -16.34 12.97
CA TYR A 138 4.73 -17.26 13.00
C TYR A 138 4.30 -17.56 14.45
N GLY A 139 3.00 -17.51 14.71
CA GLY A 139 2.41 -17.82 16.01
C GLY A 139 2.63 -16.78 17.12
N LYS A 140 3.30 -15.64 16.83
CA LYS A 140 3.51 -14.58 17.84
C LYS A 140 2.23 -13.78 18.16
N TYR A 141 1.32 -13.67 17.20
CA TYR A 141 0.09 -12.88 17.33
C TYR A 141 -1.11 -13.72 16.87
N THR A 142 -2.26 -13.46 17.48
CA THR A 142 -3.54 -14.13 17.17
C THR A 142 -4.27 -13.47 16.01
N ASP A 143 -4.10 -12.15 15.85
CA ASP A 143 -4.86 -11.33 14.92
C ASP A 143 -3.94 -10.53 14.00
N PRO A 144 -4.35 -10.32 12.73
CA PRO A 144 -3.61 -9.46 11.81
C PRO A 144 -3.60 -8.02 12.32
N ASN A 145 -2.43 -7.39 12.27
CA ASN A 145 -2.27 -5.97 12.55
C ASN A 145 -1.10 -5.44 11.72
N PHE A 146 -1.41 -4.63 10.72
CA PHE A 146 -0.46 -4.10 9.75
C PHE A 146 0.30 -2.86 10.26
N HIS A 147 -0.13 -2.27 11.39
CA HIS A 147 0.55 -1.15 12.03
C HIS A 147 1.68 -1.57 13.00
N ARG A 148 2.16 -2.82 12.93
CA ARG A 148 3.31 -3.29 13.72
C ARG A 148 4.63 -2.84 13.06
N LEU A 149 4.96 -1.57 13.28
CA LEU A 149 6.08 -0.86 12.64
C LEU A 149 7.45 -1.55 12.83
N ASP A 150 7.64 -2.30 13.92
CA ASP A 150 8.87 -3.06 14.21
C ASP A 150 9.24 -4.08 13.13
N TYR A 151 8.27 -4.53 12.32
CA TYR A 151 8.48 -5.51 11.26
C TYR A 151 8.71 -4.91 9.88
N PHE A 152 8.71 -3.58 9.77
CA PHE A 152 9.02 -2.90 8.52
C PHE A 152 10.53 -3.02 8.27
N GLN A 153 10.93 -3.22 7.03
CA GLN A 153 12.35 -3.36 6.67
C GLN A 153 12.87 -2.11 5.99
N ALA A 154 14.16 -1.87 6.17
CA ALA A 154 14.86 -0.80 5.49
C ALA A 154 14.88 -1.04 3.98
N PHE A 155 14.91 0.06 3.22
CA PHE A 155 15.03 0.02 1.78
C PHE A 155 15.84 1.22 1.29
N GLU A 156 16.40 1.07 0.09
CA GLU A 156 17.07 2.17 -0.58
C GLU A 156 16.14 2.73 -1.65
N LEU A 157 15.81 4.02 -1.53
CA LEU A 157 15.29 4.82 -2.63
C LEU A 157 16.44 4.99 -3.63
N LYS A 158 16.33 4.38 -4.81
CA LYS A 158 17.26 4.63 -5.92
C LYS A 158 16.80 5.82 -6.74
#